data_AF-A0A367ARP5-F1
#
_entry.id   AF-A0A367ARP5-F1
#
_cell.length_a   1.000
_cell.length_b   1.000
_cell.length_c   1.000
_cell.angle_alpha   90.00
_cell.angle_beta   90.00
_cell.angle_gamma   90.00
#
_symmetry.space_group_name_H-M   'P 1'
#
loop_
_entity.id
_entity.type
_entity.pdbx_description
1 polymer ?
#
loop_
_entity_poly.entity_id
_entity_poly.type
_entity_poly.pdbx_seq_one_letter_code
_entity_poly.pdbx_strand_id
1 'polypeptide(L)' 'MRAVRITRFGGPEVLDVVDLPEPEVGPGQTLHDVSTAGINYADTHHRLSTD' A
#
# COMPACT_ATOMS: atom_id res chain seq x y z
N MET A 1 7.72 10.01 2.44
CA MET A 1 6.84 9.23 3.33
C MET A 1 7.21 7.76 3.34
N ARG A 2 7.04 7.09 4.49
CA ARG A 2 7.19 5.63 4.63
C ARG A 2 5.90 4.92 4.21
N ALA A 3 6.00 3.85 3.44
CA ALA A 3 4.86 3.12 2.90
C ALA A 3 5.09 1.60 2.90
N VAL A 4 4.00 0.83 2.89
CA VAL A 4 4.01 -0.60 2.51
C VAL A 4 3.62 -0.69 1.04
N ARG A 5 4.45 -1.32 0.21
CA ARG A 5 4.24 -1.42 -1.24
C ARG A 5 4.35 -2.87 -1.71
N ILE A 6 3.37 -3.29 -2.52
CA ILE A 6 3.39 -4.57 -3.24
C ILE A 6 3.75 -4.27 -4.69
N THR A 7 4.79 -4.92 -5.23
CA THR A 7 5.21 -4.75 -6.64
C THR A 7 5.09 -6.03 -7.47
N ARG A 8 4.76 -7.16 -6.83
CA ARG A 8 4.54 -8.47 -7.43
C ARG A 8 3.50 -9.25 -6.62
N PHE A 9 2.78 -10.15 -7.27
CA PHE A 9 1.86 -11.05 -6.57
C PHE A 9 2.63 -12.06 -5.71
N GLY A 10 2.06 -12.46 -4.57
CA GLY A 10 2.67 -13.42 -3.65
C GLY A 10 2.01 -13.45 -2.28
N GLY A 11 2.60 -14.18 -1.34
CA GLY A 11 2.20 -14.18 0.07
C GLY A 11 2.70 -12.94 0.81
N PRO A 12 2.63 -12.92 2.15
CA PRO A 12 3.04 -11.77 2.97
C PRO A 12 4.47 -11.28 2.71
N GLU A 13 5.36 -12.14 2.19
CA GLU A 13 6.74 -11.83 1.84
C GLU A 13 6.92 -10.78 0.73
N VAL A 14 5.84 -10.37 0.06
CA VAL A 14 5.88 -9.31 -0.97
C VAL A 14 5.51 -7.92 -0.41
N LEU A 15 5.23 -7.82 0.89
CA LEU A 15 4.96 -6.55 1.56
C LEU A 15 6.27 -5.84 1.91
N ASP A 16 6.72 -4.95 1.03
CA ASP A 16 7.95 -4.18 1.24
C ASP A 16 7.68 -2.85 1.94
N VAL A 17 8.41 -2.57 3.01
CA VAL A 17 8.43 -1.22 3.59
C VAL A 17 9.46 -0.38 2.84
N VAL A 18 9.00 0.73 2.24
CA VAL A 18 9.79 1.59 1.37
C VAL A 18 9.62 3.06 1.74
N ASP A 19 10.61 3.87 1.37
CA ASP A 19 10.48 5.33 1.36
C ASP A 19 10.07 5.81 -0.04
N LEU A 20 9.08 6.68 -0.09
CA LEU A 20 8.56 7.31 -1.31
C LEU A 20 8.63 8.85 -1.16
N PRO A 21 8.66 9.61 -2.27
CA PRO A 21 8.47 11.05 -2.21
C PRO A 21 7.17 11.42 -1.48
N GLU A 22 7.14 12.58 -0.84
CA GLU A 22 5.89 13.11 -0.30
C GLU A 22 4.90 13.39 -1.44
N PRO A 23 3.62 13.03 -1.30
CA PRO A 23 2.61 13.30 -2.32
C PRO A 23 2.29 14.81 -2.40
N GLU A 24 2.04 15.29 -3.60
CA GLU A 24 1.58 16.66 -3.85
C GLU A 24 0.05 16.69 -3.99
N VAL A 25 -0.58 17.74 -3.48
CA VAL A 25 -2.04 17.92 -3.53
C VAL A 25 -2.46 18.65 -4.81
N GLY A 26 -3.34 18.02 -5.60
CA GLY A 26 -3.94 18.64 -6.79
C GLY A 26 -5.21 19.45 -6.50
N PRO A 27 -5.75 20.18 -7.48
CA PRO A 27 -7.00 20.93 -7.32
C PRO A 27 -8.16 20.04 -6.87
N GLY A 28 -8.84 20.43 -5.79
CA GLY A 28 -9.97 19.69 -5.22
C GLY A 28 -9.60 18.44 -4.41
N GLN A 29 -8.32 18.15 -4.22
CA GLN A 29 -7.85 17.06 -3.37
C GLN A 29 -7.50 17.55 -1.97
N THR A 30 -7.48 16.64 -1.00
CA THR A 30 -6.97 16.88 0.36
C THR A 30 -5.88 15.86 0.64
N LEU A 31 -4.77 16.32 1.21
CA LEU A 31 -3.70 15.46 1.70
C LEU A 31 -3.89 15.21 3.20
N HIS A 32 -3.80 13.95 3.61
CA HIS A 32 -3.98 13.52 4.99
C HIS A 32 -2.70 12.88 5.52
N ASP A 33 -2.32 13.25 6.74
CA ASP A 33 -1.31 12.53 7.50
C ASP A 33 -1.94 11.27 8.14
N VAL A 34 -1.45 10.09 7.74
CA VAL A 34 -2.03 8.81 8.11
C VAL A 34 -1.40 8.32 9.41
N SER A 35 -2.14 8.41 10.51
CA SER A 35 -1.69 7.91 11.82
C SER A 35 -1.91 6.40 12.01
N THR A 36 -2.87 5.80 11.28
CA THR A 36 -3.22 4.38 11.38
C THR A 36 -3.88 3.90 10.09
N ALA A 37 -3.60 2.64 9.70
CA ALA A 37 -4.27 1.94 8.61
C ALA A 37 -4.81 0.60 9.11
N GLY A 38 -6.08 0.31 8.83
CA GLY A 38 -6.70 -0.99 9.13
C GLY A 38 -6.38 -2.03 8.07
N ILE A 39 -6.34 -3.30 8.47
CA ILE A 39 -6.19 -4.44 7.56
C ILE A 39 -7.55 -5.09 7.34
N ASN A 40 -7.88 -5.36 6.08
CA ASN A 40 -9.11 -6.03 5.65
C ASN A 40 -8.78 -7.39 5.03
N TYR A 41 -9.76 -8.30 5.02
CA TYR A 41 -9.60 -9.59 4.34
C TYR A 41 -9.25 -9.45 2.85
N ALA A 42 -9.77 -8.41 2.19
CA ALA A 42 -9.48 -8.10 0.79
C ALA A 42 -7.99 -7.88 0.52
N ASP A 43 -7.19 -7.47 1.51
CA ASP A 43 -5.74 -7.24 1.34
C ASP A 43 -5.00 -8.55 1.02
N THR A 44 -5.59 -9.71 1.34
CA THR A 44 -5.03 -11.02 1.00
C THR A 44 -5.22 -11.41 -0.48
N HIS A 45 -6.00 -10.64 -1.24
CA HIS A 45 -6.33 -10.98 -2.63
C HIS A 45 -5.16 -10.74 -3.61
N HIS A 46 -4.05 -10.15 -3.16
CA HIS A 46 -2.83 -9.95 -3.97
C HIS A 46 -1.95 -11.21 -4.10
N ARG A 47 -2.48 -12.38 -3.74
CA ARG A 47 -1.85 -13.68 -3.94
C ARG A 47 -1.73 -14.05 -5.42
N LEU A 48 -0.66 -14.75 -5.78
CA LEU A 48 -0.55 -15.42 -7.08
C LEU A 48 -1.72 -16.41 -7.21
N SER A 49 -2.52 -16.31 -8.28
CA SER A 49 -3.44 -17.37 -8.65
C SER A 49 -2.61 -18.56 -9.12
N THR A 50 -2.43 -19.54 -8.25
CA THR A 50 -2.07 -20.90 -8.68
C THR A 50 -3.37 -21.60 -9.07
N ASP A 51 -3.46 -22.07 -10.31
CA ASP A 51 -4.53 -22.97 -10.76
C ASP A 51 -4.65 -24.21 -9.86
#